data_AF-A0A1F7V9B3-F1
#
_entry.id   AF-A0A1F7V9B3-F1
#
_cell.length_a   1.000
_cell.length_b   1.000
_cell.length_c   1.000
_cell.angle_alpha   90.00
_cell.angle_beta   90.00
_cell.angle_gamma   90.00
#
_symmetry.space_group_name_H-M   'P 1'
#
loop_
_entity.id
_entity.type
_entity.pdbx_description
1 polymer ?
#
loop_
_entity_poly.entity_id
_entity_poly.type
_entity_poly.pdbx_seq_one_letter_code
_entity_poly.pdbx_strand_id
1 'polypeptide(L)'
;MMLFFIGLVEMIIATIWTRFVSQGKMFASAFITFVNILIWYYVLQEIISDLSDWTIIVLYAAGCAVGTMLGMYLFDREQKPKARPLTEVEIEHVLPDTV
;
A
#
# COMPACT_ATOMS: atom_id res chain seq x y z
N MET A 1 8.07 -10.92 19.13
CA MET A 1 8.32 -9.46 19.05
C MET A 1 8.97 -9.03 17.74
N MET A 2 10.05 -9.68 17.26
CA MET A 2 10.67 -9.33 15.96
C MET A 2 9.69 -9.44 14.77
N LEU A 3 8.81 -10.44 14.78
CA LEU A 3 7.80 -10.64 13.72
C LEU A 3 6.76 -9.54 13.61
N PHE A 4 6.49 -8.80 14.69
CA PHE A 4 5.61 -7.63 14.64
C PHE A 4 6.22 -6.53 13.76
N PHE A 5 7.50 -6.21 13.97
CA PHE A 5 8.21 -5.22 13.17
C PHE A 5 8.41 -5.68 11.73
N ILE A 6 8.65 -6.97 11.53
CA ILE A 6 8.77 -7.56 10.21
C ILE A 6 7.45 -7.47 9.42
N GLY A 7 6.31 -7.83 10.02
CA GLY A 7 5.00 -7.67 9.38
C GLY A 7 4.62 -6.20 9.14
N LEU A 8 5.01 -5.30 10.04
CA LEU A 8 4.87 -3.86 9.86
C LEU A 8 5.64 -3.36 8.62
N VAL A 9 6.93 -3.69 8.53
CA VAL A 9 7.81 -3.28 7.43
C VAL A 9 7.36 -3.92 6.12
N GLU A 10 7.00 -5.19 6.14
CA GLU A 10 6.47 -5.90 4.98
C GLU A 10 5.23 -5.21 4.42
N MET A 11 4.22 -4.89 5.26
CA MET A 11 3.02 -4.21 4.76
C MET A 11 3.30 -2.80 4.23
N ILE A 12 4.25 -2.07 4.82
CA ILE A 12 4.68 -0.77 4.30
C ILE A 12 5.33 -0.94 2.91
N ILE A 13 6.22 -1.92 2.75
CA ILE A 13 6.87 -2.24 1.46
C ILE A 13 5.82 -2.63 0.41
N ALA A 14 4.86 -3.49 0.76
CA ALA A 14 3.77 -3.91 -0.14
C ALA A 14 2.88 -2.73 -0.57
N THR A 15 2.64 -1.77 0.32
CA THR A 15 1.85 -0.58 -0.03
C THR A 15 2.64 0.37 -0.94
N ILE A 16 3.93 0.56 -0.69
CA ILE A 16 4.84 1.32 -1.56
C ILE A 16 4.90 0.66 -2.95
N TRP A 17 5.02 -0.66 -3.01
CA TRP A 17 5.01 -1.42 -4.26
C TRP A 17 3.77 -1.11 -5.11
N THR A 18 2.58 -1.16 -4.50
CA THR A 18 1.31 -0.86 -5.18
C THR A 18 1.33 0.55 -5.80
N ARG A 19 1.94 1.53 -5.13
CA ARG A 19 2.11 2.88 -5.70
C ARG A 19 3.07 2.89 -6.90
N PHE A 20 4.21 2.22 -6.80
CA PHE A 20 5.18 2.15 -7.91
C PHE A 20 4.59 1.46 -9.15
N VAL A 21 3.73 0.45 -8.94
CA VAL A 21 2.90 -0.15 -10.00
C VAL A 21 2.01 0.91 -10.63
N SER A 22 1.26 1.67 -9.83
CA SER A 22 0.38 2.74 -10.35
C SER A 22 1.12 3.90 -11.04
N GLN A 23 2.39 4.14 -10.73
CA GLN A 23 3.22 5.16 -11.38
C GLN A 23 3.91 4.69 -12.67
N GLY A 24 3.69 3.45 -13.12
CA GLY A 24 4.26 2.93 -14.37
C GLY A 24 5.78 2.67 -14.33
N LYS A 25 6.39 2.68 -13.14
CA LYS A 25 7.82 2.41 -12.96
C LYS A 25 8.10 0.91 -12.89
N MET A 26 8.18 0.26 -14.05
CA MET A 26 8.33 -1.20 -14.20
C MET A 26 9.52 -1.79 -13.43
N PHE A 27 10.73 -1.22 -13.57
CA PHE A 27 11.93 -1.76 -12.92
C PHE A 27 11.90 -1.63 -11.39
N ALA A 28 11.45 -0.49 -10.88
CA ALA A 28 11.35 -0.26 -9.44
C ALA A 28 10.31 -1.19 -8.80
N SER A 29 9.15 -1.34 -9.46
CA SER A 29 8.11 -2.25 -9.01
C SER A 29 8.60 -3.70 -8.94
N ALA A 30 9.28 -4.18 -9.99
CA ALA A 30 9.79 -5.56 -10.04
C ALA A 30 10.84 -5.84 -8.95
N PHE A 31 11.77 -4.92 -8.70
CA PHE A 31 12.78 -5.07 -7.66
C PHE A 31 12.15 -5.10 -6.26
N ILE A 32 11.17 -4.23 -6.01
CA ILE A 32 10.45 -4.20 -4.73
C ILE A 32 9.69 -5.51 -4.50
N THR A 33 9.01 -6.06 -5.52
CA THR A 33 8.33 -7.37 -5.41
C THR A 33 9.30 -8.48 -5.03
N PHE A 34 10.47 -8.50 -5.66
CA PHE A 34 11.49 -9.51 -5.39
C PHE A 34 11.92 -9.49 -3.92
N VAL A 35 12.22 -8.31 -3.38
CA VAL A 35 12.58 -8.16 -1.96
C VAL A 35 11.40 -8.51 -1.05
N ASN A 36 10.19 -8.08 -1.40
CA ASN A 36 8.99 -8.37 -0.62
C ASN A 36 8.72 -9.87 -0.48
N ILE A 37 8.87 -10.64 -1.56
CA ILE A 37 8.67 -12.09 -1.53
C ILE A 37 9.72 -12.81 -0.68
N LEU A 38 10.97 -12.33 -0.65
CA LEU A 38 12.00 -12.89 0.22
C LEU A 38 11.65 -12.71 1.70
N ILE A 39 11.15 -11.52 2.07
CA ILE A 39 10.69 -11.23 3.43
C ILE A 39 9.50 -12.13 3.79
N TRP A 40 8.51 -12.20 2.90
CA TRP A 40 7.31 -13.01 3.12
C TRP A 40 7.66 -14.49 3.29
N TYR A 41 8.60 -15.02 2.49
CA TYR A 41 9.05 -16.41 2.61
C TYR A 41 9.77 -16.70 3.92
N TYR A 42 10.63 -15.77 4.38
CA TYR A 42 11.29 -15.87 5.68
C TYR A 42 10.26 -15.92 6.83
N VAL A 43 9.26 -15.04 6.79
CA VAL A 43 8.18 -15.04 7.77
C VAL A 43 7.38 -16.33 7.73
N LEU A 44 7.05 -16.81 6.54
CA LEU A 44 6.31 -18.06 6.37
C LEU A 44 7.07 -19.25 6.99
N GLN A 45 8.39 -19.31 6.79
CA GLN A 45 9.23 -20.35 7.39
C GLN A 45 9.20 -20.28 8.92
N GLU A 46 9.30 -19.08 9.49
CA GLU A 46 9.25 -18.88 10.95
C GLU A 46 7.89 -19.31 11.52
N ILE A 47 6.79 -18.94 10.86
CA ILE A 47 5.43 -19.30 11.29
C ILE A 47 5.22 -20.82 11.24
N ILE A 48 5.70 -21.50 10.19
CA ILE A 48 5.56 -22.95 10.04
C ILE A 48 6.48 -23.69 11.02
N SER A 49 7.66 -23.14 11.33
CA SER A 49 8.60 -23.78 12.26
C SER A 49 8.06 -23.82 13.70
N ASP A 50 7.21 -22.87 14.09
CA ASP A 50 6.73 -22.71 15.46
C ASP A 50 5.20 -22.58 15.56
N LEU A 51 4.51 -23.52 14.90
CA LEU A 51 3.04 -23.64 14.89
C LEU A 51 2.42 -23.80 16.29
N SER A 52 3.22 -24.24 17.26
CA SER A 52 2.85 -24.42 18.67
C SER A 52 2.54 -23.11 19.38
N ASP A 53 3.14 -22.00 18.94
CA ASP A 53 2.96 -20.69 19.56
C ASP A 53 2.06 -19.80 18.70
N TRP A 54 0.75 -19.91 18.95
CA TRP A 54 -0.27 -19.06 18.32
C TRP A 54 -0.02 -17.55 18.53
N THR A 55 0.76 -17.19 19.54
CA THR A 55 1.16 -15.80 19.82
C THR A 55 1.92 -15.20 18.63
N ILE A 56 2.74 -15.99 17.94
CA ILE A 56 3.52 -15.57 16.77
C ILE A 56 2.61 -15.11 15.63
N ILE A 57 1.56 -15.89 15.35
CA ILE A 57 0.58 -15.60 14.29
C ILE A 57 -0.17 -14.31 14.63
N VAL A 58 -0.61 -14.16 15.89
CA VAL A 58 -1.34 -12.97 16.35
C VAL A 58 -0.45 -11.72 16.30
N LEU A 59 0.83 -11.82 16.69
CA LEU A 59 1.77 -10.71 16.62
C LEU A 59 2.04 -10.27 15.18
N TYR A 60 2.18 -11.21 14.26
CA TYR A 60 2.37 -10.90 12.84
C TYR A 60 1.10 -10.25 12.26
N ALA A 61 -0.08 -10.79 12.53
CA ALA A 61 -1.35 -10.19 12.12
C ALA A 61 -1.56 -8.77 12.69
N ALA A 62 -1.19 -8.54 13.95
CA ALA A 62 -1.22 -7.22 14.57
C ALA A 62 -0.24 -6.25 13.89
N GLY A 63 0.97 -6.72 13.56
CA GLY A 63 1.96 -5.94 12.80
C GLY A 63 1.44 -5.53 11.42
N CYS A 64 0.80 -6.46 10.71
CA CYS A 64 0.18 -6.19 9.41
C CYS A 64 -0.98 -5.18 9.50
N ALA A 65 -1.82 -5.27 10.53
CA ALA A 65 -2.91 -4.32 10.75
C ALA A 65 -2.39 -2.90 11.01
N VAL A 66 -1.40 -2.76 11.90
CA VAL A 66 -0.75 -1.47 12.17
C VAL A 66 -0.04 -0.94 10.93
N GLY A 67 0.64 -1.80 10.17
CA GLY A 67 1.35 -1.44 8.94
C GLY A 67 0.41 -0.91 7.88
N THR A 68 -0.77 -1.52 7.74
CA THR A 68 -1.83 -1.06 6.83
C THR A 68 -2.36 0.31 7.25
N MET A 69 -2.65 0.51 8.53
CA MET A 69 -3.10 1.80 9.05
C MET A 69 -2.06 2.91 8.83
N LEU A 70 -0.79 2.61 9.09
CA LEU A 70 0.32 3.55 8.90
C LEU A 70 0.51 3.88 7.42
N GLY A 71 0.46 2.85 6.56
CA GLY A 71 0.48 3.00 5.12
C GLY A 71 -0.62 3.95 4.68
N MET A 72 -1.87 3.65 4.99
CA MET A 72 -3.02 4.50 4.66
C MET A 72 -2.83 5.95 5.14
N TYR A 73 -2.38 6.17 6.38
CA TYR A 73 -2.14 7.51 6.91
C TYR A 73 -1.07 8.29 6.12
N LEU A 74 0.01 7.61 5.70
CA LEU A 74 1.04 8.21 4.86
C LEU A 74 0.51 8.56 3.47
N PHE A 75 -0.35 7.72 2.89
CA PHE A 75 -0.92 7.93 1.54
C PHE A 75 -2.06 8.95 1.51
N ASP A 76 -2.84 9.07 2.57
CA ASP A 76 -3.97 10.01 2.66
C ASP A 76 -3.52 11.47 2.44
N ARG A 77 -2.31 11.81 2.88
CA ARG A 77 -1.74 13.17 2.69
C ARG A 77 -1.37 13.49 1.24
N GLU A 78 -1.24 12.50 0.38
CA GLU A 78 -0.96 12.71 -1.06
C GLU A 78 -2.23 12.75 -1.92
N GLN A 79 -3.38 12.32 -1.40
CA GLN A 79 -4.68 12.54 -2.03
C GLN A 79 -5.14 13.97 -1.81
N LYS A 80 -4.42 14.96 -2.34
CA LYS A 80 -5.12 16.19 -2.73
C LYS A 80 -6.07 15.77 -3.84
N PRO A 81 -7.40 15.91 -3.69
CA PRO A 81 -8.29 15.70 -4.82
C PRO A 81 -7.78 16.61 -5.93
N LYS A 82 -7.33 16.02 -7.03
CA LYS A 82 -6.94 16.77 -8.22
C LYS A 82 -8.23 17.43 -8.68
N ALA A 83 -8.48 18.66 -8.20
CA ALA A 83 -9.58 19.48 -8.63
C ALA A 83 -9.50 19.49 -10.16
N ARG A 84 -10.45 18.81 -10.80
CA ARG A 84 -10.56 18.79 -12.25
C ARG A 84 -10.88 20.24 -12.61
N PRO A 85 -9.98 21.01 -13.25
CA PRO A 85 -10.39 22.30 -13.75
C PRO A 85 -11.51 22.01 -14.74
N LEU A 86 -12.69 22.59 -14.49
CA LEU A 86 -13.81 22.49 -15.41
C LEU A 86 -13.31 23.00 -16.77
N THR A 87 -13.17 22.08 -17.72
CA THR A 87 -12.78 22.42 -19.09
C THR A 87 -13.87 23.31 -19.67
N GLU A 88 -13.46 24.35 -20.39
CA GLU A 88 -14.31 25.39 -21.02
C GLU A 88 -15.55 24.83 -21.75
N VAL A 89 -15.46 23.59 -22.23
CA VAL A 89 -16.52 22.79 -22.87
C VAL A 89 -17.79 22.62 -22.02
N GLU A 90 -17.68 22.63 -20.68
CA GLU A 90 -18.86 22.48 -19.80
C GLU A 90 -19.58 23.82 -19.54
N ILE A 91 -18.92 24.97 -19.77
CA ILE A 91 -19.55 26.30 -19.68
C ILE A 91 -20.46 26.56 -20.89
N GLU A 92 -20.06 26.10 -22.08
CA GLU A 92 -20.82 26.26 -23.32
C GLU A 92 -22.15 25.48 -23.30
N HIS A 93 -22.21 24.35 -22.57
CA HIS A 93 -23.43 23.56 -22.45
C HIS A 93 -24.44 24.10 -21.42
N VAL A 94 -24.02 25.01 -20.53
CA VAL A 94 -24.86 25.58 -19.46
C VAL A 94 -25.46 26.93 -19.84
N LEU A 95 -24.95 27.61 -20.87
CA LEU A 95 -25.56 28.81 -21.43
C LEU A 95 -26.34 28.46 -22.71
N PRO A 96 -27.60 27.99 -22.62
CA PRO A 96 -28.43 27.87 -23.81
C PRO A 96 -28.63 29.27 -24.38
N ASP A 97 -28.18 29.44 -25.63
CA ASP A 97 -28.47 30.51 -26.59
C ASP A 97 -29.45 31.58 -26.08
N THR A 98 -28.92 32.52 -25.29
CA THR A 98 -29.59 33.76 -24.91
C THR A 98 -28.82 34.93 -25.48
N VAL A 99 -28.75 34.98 -26.81
CA VAL A 99 -28.65 36.22 -27.60
C VAL A 99 -29.49 36.06 -28.85
#